data_AF-A0A3C0B010-F1
#
_entry.id   AF-A0A3C0B010-F1
#
_cell.length_a   1.000
_cell.length_b   1.000
_cell.length_c   1.000
_cell.angle_alpha   90.00
_cell.angle_beta   90.00
_cell.angle_gamma   90.00
#
_symmetry.space_group_name_H-M   'P 1'
#
loop_
_entity.id
_entity.type
_entity.pdbx_description
1 polymer ?
#
loop_
_entity_poly.entity_id
_entity_poly.type
_entity_poly.pdbx_seq_one_letter_code
_entity_poly.pdbx_strand_id
1 'polypeptide(L)'
;IIIGYFVGLLEVNFQANTRIIGANSAVTLPILYHLIFSAALFYGLCQSKNKAHSQLASLIAVINIILFAFWFSNYAFYEHEQYISTGIHQRIGFYLHYISLLIIVFFGYQLYQINKEKPVFEFFKKKIAIWIAAFFIIYIASTELMLHGLVISNSPVTALEVRSSELYKNYQSNELHYLKQQIANDSIYQTRNQIIKTGYPILWGILAFVFLIIGIRKRIKNLRIIALSLLGITILKLFLFDISNASETGKIIAFILLGILILIISFVYQKIKVLVQDDNKPLETNETE
;
A
#
# COMPACT_ATOMS: atom_id res chain seq x y z
N ILE A 1 19.75 -5.27 24.89
CA ILE A 1 18.81 -5.10 23.75
C ILE A 1 19.26 -3.93 22.86
N ILE A 2 19.30 -2.69 23.36
CA ILE A 2 19.64 -1.50 22.55
C ILE A 2 21.02 -1.58 21.90
N ILE A 3 22.06 -1.91 22.66
CA ILE A 3 23.43 -2.05 22.11
C ILE A 3 23.46 -3.16 21.04
N GLY A 4 22.83 -4.31 21.30
CA GLY A 4 22.74 -5.40 20.33
C GLY A 4 22.04 -5.00 19.04
N TYR A 5 20.96 -4.22 19.12
CA TYR A 5 20.28 -3.67 17.95
C TYR A 5 21.22 -2.81 17.10
N PHE A 6 21.85 -1.81 17.69
CA PHE A 6 22.69 -0.86 16.95
C PHE A 6 23.97 -1.50 16.41
N VAL A 7 24.63 -2.37 17.19
CA VAL A 7 25.82 -3.10 16.72
C VAL A 7 25.49 -3.94 15.49
N GLY A 8 24.42 -4.74 15.54
CA GLY A 8 24.02 -5.56 14.39
C GLY A 8 23.56 -4.72 13.20
N LEU A 9 22.84 -3.63 13.43
CA LEU A 9 22.41 -2.73 12.35
C LEU A 9 23.60 -2.10 11.62
N LEU A 10 24.58 -1.58 12.36
CA LEU A 10 25.77 -0.95 11.81
C LEU A 10 26.65 -1.97 11.08
N GLU A 11 26.83 -3.17 11.64
CA GLU A 11 27.59 -4.25 11.00
C GLU A 11 26.95 -4.69 9.69
N VAL A 12 25.63 -4.96 9.69
CA VAL A 12 24.90 -5.34 8.47
C VAL A 12 24.99 -4.22 7.43
N ASN A 13 24.85 -2.96 7.84
CA ASN A 13 24.99 -1.82 6.93
C ASN A 13 26.41 -1.74 6.34
N PHE A 14 27.45 -1.91 7.16
CA PHE A 14 28.84 -1.89 6.69
C PHE A 14 29.12 -3.02 5.69
N GLN A 15 28.74 -4.26 6.03
CA GLN A 15 28.95 -5.42 5.15
C GLN A 15 28.13 -5.31 3.85
N ALA A 16 26.90 -4.79 3.92
CA ALA A 16 26.07 -4.60 2.74
C ALA A 16 26.71 -3.59 1.77
N ASN A 17 27.12 -2.41 2.26
CA ASN A 17 27.70 -1.36 1.42
C ASN A 17 29.09 -1.73 0.86
N THR A 18 29.80 -2.68 1.45
CA THR A 18 31.12 -3.14 0.98
C THR A 18 31.04 -4.30 -0.01
N ARG A 19 29.99 -5.14 0.06
CA ARG A 19 29.91 -6.39 -0.73
C ARG A 19 28.82 -6.40 -1.81
N ILE A 20 27.85 -5.50 -1.76
CA ILE A 20 26.72 -5.46 -2.70
C ILE A 20 26.89 -4.34 -3.70
N ILE A 21 26.74 -4.65 -4.98
CA ILE A 21 26.72 -3.66 -6.05
C ILE A 21 25.32 -3.04 -6.08
N GLY A 22 25.26 -1.71 -6.05
CA GLY A 22 24.01 -0.94 -6.01
C GLY A 22 23.64 -0.51 -4.59
N ALA A 23 23.67 0.80 -4.35
CA ALA A 23 23.36 1.38 -3.04
C ALA A 23 21.93 1.04 -2.59
N ASN A 24 20.97 1.01 -3.52
CA ASN A 24 19.58 0.68 -3.23
C ASN A 24 19.42 -0.75 -2.72
N SER A 25 20.09 -1.71 -3.37
CA SER A 25 20.15 -3.11 -2.93
C SER A 25 20.81 -3.25 -1.56
N ALA A 26 21.94 -2.57 -1.34
CA ALA A 26 22.69 -2.63 -0.08
C ALA A 26 21.86 -2.15 1.11
N VAL A 27 21.11 -1.04 0.97
CA VAL A 27 20.28 -0.45 2.04
C VAL A 27 19.10 -1.35 2.45
N THR A 28 18.62 -2.24 1.57
CA THR A 28 17.52 -3.16 1.93
C THR A 28 17.88 -4.18 3.01
N LEU A 29 19.16 -4.52 3.18
CA LEU A 29 19.62 -5.44 4.22
C LEU A 29 19.52 -4.88 5.65
N PRO A 30 20.06 -3.70 5.98
CA PRO A 30 19.87 -3.11 7.30
C PRO A 30 18.39 -2.80 7.60
N ILE A 31 17.58 -2.48 6.58
CA ILE A 31 16.12 -2.38 6.72
C ILE A 31 15.52 -3.72 7.15
N LEU A 32 15.86 -4.81 6.46
CA LEU A 32 15.35 -6.14 6.81
C LEU A 32 15.81 -6.56 8.21
N TYR A 33 17.06 -6.27 8.58
CA TYR A 33 17.56 -6.49 9.94
C TYR A 33 16.70 -5.74 10.97
N HIS A 34 16.40 -4.46 10.73
CA HIS A 34 15.53 -3.66 11.60
C HIS A 34 14.14 -4.30 11.76
N LEU A 35 13.53 -4.76 10.67
CA LEU A 35 12.22 -5.40 10.68
C LEU A 35 12.24 -6.74 11.44
N ILE A 36 13.24 -7.59 11.20
CA ILE A 36 13.39 -8.88 11.90
C ILE A 36 13.62 -8.65 13.40
N PHE A 37 14.50 -7.72 13.76
CA PHE A 37 14.75 -7.39 15.15
C PHE A 37 13.49 -6.86 15.84
N SER A 38 12.76 -5.96 15.16
CA SER A 38 11.48 -5.43 15.65
C SER A 38 10.43 -6.53 15.83
N ALA A 39 10.38 -7.52 14.91
CA ALA A 39 9.46 -8.64 15.01
C ALA A 39 9.81 -9.58 16.18
N ALA A 40 11.09 -9.85 16.39
CA ALA A 40 11.57 -10.64 17.53
C ALA A 40 11.29 -9.94 18.87
N LEU A 41 11.55 -8.63 18.94
CA LEU A 41 11.24 -7.82 20.12
C LEU A 41 9.72 -7.80 20.38
N PHE A 42 8.93 -7.57 19.34
CA PHE A 42 7.47 -7.60 19.42
C PHE A 42 6.96 -8.94 19.97
N TYR A 43 7.46 -10.06 19.44
CA TYR A 43 7.08 -11.39 19.91
C TYR A 43 7.41 -11.56 21.40
N GLY A 44 8.61 -11.18 21.83
CA GLY A 44 9.00 -11.23 23.24
C GLY A 44 8.11 -10.37 24.16
N LEU A 45 7.72 -9.18 23.72
CA LEU A 45 6.82 -8.30 24.47
C LEU A 45 5.42 -8.91 24.62
N CYS A 46 4.92 -9.60 23.59
CA CYS A 46 3.59 -10.22 23.60
C CYS A 46 3.48 -11.43 24.54
N GLN A 47 4.60 -12.07 24.90
CA GLN A 47 4.60 -13.16 25.88
C GLN A 47 4.31 -12.68 27.31
N SER A 48 4.46 -11.38 27.58
CA SER A 48 4.18 -10.78 28.87
C SER A 48 2.70 -10.46 29.04
N LYS A 49 2.10 -10.81 30.18
CA LYS A 49 0.71 -10.41 30.53
C LYS A 49 0.60 -8.92 30.94
N ASN A 50 1.70 -8.17 30.89
CA ASN A 50 1.74 -6.78 31.31
C ASN A 50 1.25 -5.82 30.22
N LYS A 51 0.25 -4.99 30.56
CA LYS A 51 -0.35 -3.98 29.67
C LYS A 51 0.68 -3.06 29.01
N ALA A 52 1.73 -2.65 29.73
CA ALA A 52 2.78 -1.77 29.19
C ALA A 52 3.56 -2.45 28.06
N HIS A 53 3.75 -3.78 28.13
CA HIS A 53 4.42 -4.53 27.08
C HIS A 53 3.55 -4.62 25.82
N SER A 54 2.24 -4.84 25.96
CA SER A 54 1.30 -4.82 24.83
C SER A 54 1.20 -3.42 24.19
N GLN A 55 1.29 -2.35 24.99
CA GLN A 55 1.34 -0.96 24.51
C GLN A 55 2.58 -0.72 23.67
N LEU A 56 3.75 -1.11 24.17
CA LEU A 56 5.01 -1.00 23.46
C LEU A 56 5.02 -1.83 22.17
N ALA A 57 4.52 -3.08 22.22
CA ALA A 57 4.41 -3.94 21.04
C ALA A 57 3.51 -3.31 19.96
N SER A 58 2.36 -2.76 20.35
CA SER A 58 1.46 -2.06 19.41
C SER A 58 2.12 -0.85 18.77
N LEU A 59 2.92 -0.08 19.53
CA LEU A 59 3.66 1.06 19.00
C LEU A 59 4.73 0.63 17.99
N ILE A 60 5.50 -0.41 18.31
CA ILE A 60 6.51 -0.98 17.40
C ILE A 60 5.86 -1.43 16.09
N ALA A 61 4.73 -2.13 16.15
CA ALA A 61 4.01 -2.57 14.96
C ALA A 61 3.54 -1.39 14.11
N VAL A 62 2.90 -0.38 14.71
CA VAL A 62 2.40 0.81 14.01
C VAL A 62 3.54 1.59 13.35
N ILE A 63 4.65 1.84 14.07
CA ILE A 63 5.81 2.53 13.52
C ILE A 63 6.39 1.78 12.33
N ASN A 64 6.56 0.46 12.43
CA ASN A 64 7.10 -0.34 11.33
C ASN A 64 6.18 -0.41 10.12
N ILE A 65 4.85 -0.47 10.31
CA ILE A 65 3.88 -0.40 9.20
C ILE A 65 3.99 0.95 8.48
N ILE A 66 4.09 2.06 9.24
CA ILE A 66 4.22 3.41 8.67
C ILE A 66 5.56 3.55 7.91
N LEU A 67 6.67 3.15 8.53
CA LEU A 67 7.99 3.21 7.91
C LEU A 67 8.05 2.36 6.64
N PHE A 68 7.47 1.17 6.65
CA PHE A 68 7.44 0.34 5.46
C PHE A 68 6.59 0.96 4.34
N ALA A 69 5.38 1.42 4.68
CA ALA A 69 4.47 2.00 3.71
C ALA A 69 5.11 3.20 3.01
N PHE A 70 5.69 4.15 3.75
CA PHE A 70 6.12 5.42 3.16
C PHE A 70 7.61 5.53 2.85
N TRP A 71 8.44 4.62 3.38
CA TRP A 71 9.89 4.72 3.22
C TRP A 71 10.54 3.42 2.75
N PHE A 72 10.46 2.33 3.51
CA PHE A 72 11.27 1.15 3.21
C PHE A 72 10.92 0.48 1.87
N SER A 73 9.63 0.47 1.49
CA SER A 73 9.19 -0.09 0.21
C SER A 73 9.73 0.68 -1.01
N ASN A 74 10.12 1.96 -0.86
CA ASN A 74 10.64 2.78 -1.96
C ASN A 74 11.98 2.27 -2.51
N TYR A 75 12.78 1.56 -1.71
CA TYR A 75 14.08 1.06 -2.16
C TYR A 75 13.97 -0.03 -3.23
N ALA A 76 12.88 -0.81 -3.24
CA ALA A 76 12.61 -1.75 -4.31
C ALA A 76 12.30 -1.03 -5.64
N PHE A 77 11.64 0.14 -5.57
CA PHE A 77 11.44 0.99 -6.75
C PHE A 77 12.75 1.60 -7.24
N TYR A 78 13.56 2.17 -6.35
CA TYR A 78 14.83 2.77 -6.72
C TYR A 78 15.81 1.74 -7.32
N GLU A 79 15.84 0.52 -6.78
CA GLU A 79 16.61 -0.58 -7.38
C GLU A 79 16.10 -0.91 -8.79
N HIS A 80 14.78 -0.94 -9.00
CA HIS A 80 14.21 -1.21 -10.31
C HIS A 80 14.46 -0.08 -11.33
N GLU A 81 14.36 1.19 -10.92
CA GLU A 81 14.71 2.33 -11.78
C GLU A 81 16.19 2.28 -12.20
N GLN A 82 17.08 1.95 -11.26
CA GLN A 82 18.50 1.74 -11.54
C GLN A 82 18.73 0.54 -12.48
N TYR A 83 18.00 -0.56 -12.31
CA TYR A 83 18.08 -1.72 -13.19
C TYR A 83 17.76 -1.35 -14.64
N ILE A 84 16.70 -0.57 -14.86
CA ILE A 84 16.29 -0.17 -16.22
C ILE A 84 17.35 0.71 -16.89
N SER A 85 17.89 1.70 -16.18
CA SER A 85 18.83 2.66 -16.77
C SER A 85 20.26 2.10 -16.89
N THR A 86 20.71 1.28 -15.94
CA THR A 86 22.09 0.78 -15.92
C THR A 86 22.23 -0.60 -16.55
N GLY A 87 21.21 -1.44 -16.47
CA GLY A 87 21.31 -2.86 -16.79
C GLY A 87 22.03 -3.68 -15.71
N ILE A 88 22.20 -3.15 -14.49
CA ILE A 88 22.75 -3.92 -13.36
C ILE A 88 21.67 -4.88 -12.86
N HIS A 89 21.89 -6.19 -13.01
CA HIS A 89 20.89 -7.24 -12.73
C HIS A 89 20.78 -7.63 -11.25
N GLN A 90 21.51 -6.96 -10.35
CA GLN A 90 21.45 -7.24 -8.93
C GLN A 90 20.12 -6.72 -8.35
N ARG A 91 19.17 -7.63 -8.13
CA ARG A 91 17.79 -7.32 -7.66
C ARG A 91 17.51 -7.83 -6.25
N ILE A 92 18.50 -7.71 -5.36
CA ILE A 92 18.40 -8.24 -3.98
C ILE A 92 17.27 -7.53 -3.23
N GLY A 93 17.16 -6.21 -3.38
CA GLY A 93 16.16 -5.39 -2.70
C GLY A 93 14.74 -5.82 -3.05
N PHE A 94 14.46 -6.09 -4.33
CA PHE A 94 13.19 -6.63 -4.78
C PHE A 94 12.84 -7.99 -4.14
N TYR A 95 13.81 -8.89 -3.98
CA TYR A 95 13.55 -10.19 -3.33
C TYR A 95 13.36 -10.04 -1.81
N LEU A 96 14.17 -9.21 -1.15
CA LEU A 96 14.06 -8.96 0.29
C LEU A 96 12.79 -8.16 0.66
N HIS A 97 12.23 -7.42 -0.31
CA HIS A 97 10.95 -6.73 -0.17
C HIS A 97 9.82 -7.69 0.21
N TYR A 98 9.76 -8.90 -0.36
CA TYR A 98 8.72 -9.88 0.02
C TYR A 98 8.83 -10.34 1.47
N ILE A 99 10.07 -10.50 1.97
CA ILE A 99 10.30 -10.86 3.36
C ILE A 99 9.84 -9.72 4.27
N SER A 100 10.17 -8.49 3.88
CA SER A 100 9.74 -7.28 4.58
C SER A 100 8.21 -7.16 4.60
N LEU A 101 7.55 -7.38 3.46
CA LEU A 101 6.10 -7.37 3.32
C LEU A 101 5.44 -8.45 4.20
N LEU A 102 5.99 -9.66 4.25
CA LEU A 102 5.52 -10.73 5.14
C LEU A 102 5.56 -10.30 6.61
N ILE A 103 6.64 -9.64 7.03
CA ILE A 103 6.79 -9.12 8.41
C ILE A 103 5.75 -8.02 8.69
N ILE A 104 5.45 -7.15 7.72
CA ILE A 104 4.41 -6.13 7.86
C ILE A 104 3.01 -6.75 7.96
N VAL A 105 2.72 -7.79 7.17
CA VAL A 105 1.47 -8.55 7.29
C VAL A 105 1.38 -9.20 8.69
N PHE A 106 2.47 -9.76 9.19
CA PHE A 106 2.55 -10.26 10.57
C PHE A 106 2.24 -9.17 11.60
N PHE A 107 2.86 -7.99 11.51
CA PHE A 107 2.55 -6.87 12.42
C PHE A 107 1.09 -6.45 12.35
N GLY A 108 0.52 -6.34 11.15
CA GLY A 108 -0.90 -5.99 10.97
C GLY A 108 -1.84 -7.02 11.60
N TYR A 109 -1.57 -8.31 11.37
CA TYR A 109 -2.35 -9.40 11.97
C TYR A 109 -2.25 -9.40 13.50
N GLN A 110 -1.05 -9.29 14.05
CA GLN A 110 -0.86 -9.30 15.50
C GLN A 110 -1.45 -8.04 16.16
N LEU A 111 -1.33 -6.88 15.53
CA LEU A 111 -1.94 -5.65 16.01
C LEU A 111 -3.48 -5.79 16.08
N TYR A 112 -4.09 -6.45 15.10
CA TYR A 112 -5.51 -6.81 15.17
C TYR A 112 -5.80 -7.74 16.35
N GLN A 113 -5.01 -8.80 16.54
CA GLN A 113 -5.25 -9.78 17.62
C GLN A 113 -5.15 -9.15 19.02
N ILE A 114 -4.13 -8.32 19.25
CA ILE A 114 -3.93 -7.62 20.52
C ILE A 114 -5.10 -6.68 20.84
N ASN A 115 -5.70 -6.04 19.82
CA ASN A 115 -6.73 -5.02 20.02
C ASN A 115 -8.16 -5.53 19.82
N LYS A 116 -8.38 -6.79 19.43
CA LYS A 116 -9.71 -7.34 19.14
C LYS A 116 -10.63 -7.41 20.37
N GLU A 117 -10.09 -7.80 21.52
CA GLU A 117 -10.88 -8.01 22.75
C GLU A 117 -10.76 -6.83 23.72
N LYS A 118 -9.52 -6.50 24.11
CA LYS A 118 -9.22 -5.42 25.06
C LYS A 118 -8.23 -4.44 24.42
N PRO A 119 -8.73 -3.41 23.72
CA PRO A 119 -7.90 -2.41 23.06
C PRO A 119 -6.88 -1.79 24.01
N VAL A 120 -5.63 -1.79 23.56
CA VAL A 120 -4.46 -1.42 24.37
C VAL A 120 -4.32 0.11 24.51
N PHE A 121 -4.80 0.83 23.50
CA PHE A 121 -4.97 2.29 23.49
C PHE A 121 -6.41 2.67 23.20
N GLU A 122 -6.87 3.82 23.72
CA GLU A 122 -8.23 4.33 23.44
C GLU A 122 -8.47 4.59 21.96
N PHE A 123 -7.43 4.96 21.23
CA PHE A 123 -7.49 5.16 19.79
C PHE A 123 -8.07 3.95 19.04
N PHE A 124 -7.70 2.72 19.43
CA PHE A 124 -8.20 1.49 18.80
C PHE A 124 -9.68 1.21 19.08
N LYS A 125 -10.30 1.89 20.05
CA LYS A 125 -11.76 1.85 20.26
C LYS A 125 -12.51 2.77 19.27
N LYS A 126 -11.84 3.76 18.70
CA LYS A 126 -12.47 4.77 17.83
C LYS A 126 -12.74 4.18 16.46
N LYS A 127 -13.86 4.59 15.86
CA LYS A 127 -14.26 4.17 14.50
C LYS A 127 -13.20 4.49 13.44
N ILE A 128 -12.44 5.57 13.64
CA ILE A 128 -11.37 6.02 12.74
C ILE A 128 -10.22 5.01 12.61
N ALA A 129 -9.99 4.15 13.62
CA ALA A 129 -8.93 3.15 13.56
C ALA A 129 -9.14 2.14 12.41
N ILE A 130 -10.40 1.76 12.14
CA ILE A 130 -10.75 0.88 11.03
C ILE A 130 -10.50 1.56 9.68
N TRP A 131 -10.81 2.86 9.58
CA TRP A 131 -10.53 3.66 8.38
C TRP A 131 -9.04 3.75 8.09
N ILE A 132 -8.23 3.98 9.13
CA ILE A 132 -6.77 4.04 9.00
C ILE A 132 -6.19 2.67 8.61
N ALA A 133 -6.67 1.58 9.23
CA ALA A 133 -6.24 0.23 8.84
C ALA A 133 -6.59 -0.08 7.38
N ALA A 134 -7.81 0.26 6.94
CA ALA A 134 -8.21 0.07 5.55
C ALA A 134 -7.37 0.92 4.58
N PHE A 135 -7.05 2.17 4.94
CA PHE A 135 -6.15 3.02 4.17
C PHE A 135 -4.78 2.36 3.97
N PHE A 136 -4.15 1.84 5.03
CA PHE A 136 -2.86 1.16 4.90
C PHE A 136 -2.94 -0.10 4.03
N ILE A 137 -4.02 -0.89 4.14
CA ILE A 137 -4.23 -2.06 3.27
C ILE A 137 -4.33 -1.65 1.81
N ILE A 138 -5.16 -0.64 1.50
CA ILE A 138 -5.33 -0.15 0.12
C ILE A 138 -4.04 0.44 -0.42
N TYR A 139 -3.34 1.23 0.40
CA TYR A 139 -2.09 1.87 0.02
C TYR A 139 -1.01 0.82 -0.29
N ILE A 140 -0.75 -0.10 0.65
CA ILE A 140 0.26 -1.16 0.47
C ILE A 140 -0.09 -2.01 -0.76
N ALA A 141 -1.34 -2.46 -0.90
CA ALA A 141 -1.75 -3.24 -2.07
C ALA A 141 -1.55 -2.47 -3.39
N SER A 142 -1.79 -1.15 -3.41
CA SER A 142 -1.57 -0.31 -4.59
C SER A 142 -0.07 -0.17 -4.90
N THR A 143 0.77 -0.02 -3.88
CA THR A 143 2.23 0.01 -4.00
C THR A 143 2.77 -1.32 -4.52
N GLU A 144 2.29 -2.46 -4.00
CA GLU A 144 2.68 -3.78 -4.51
C GLU A 144 2.30 -3.95 -5.98
N LEU A 145 1.05 -3.62 -6.36
CA LEU A 145 0.63 -3.69 -7.76
C LEU A 145 1.52 -2.83 -8.66
N MET A 146 1.90 -1.63 -8.22
CA MET A 146 2.81 -0.75 -8.95
C MET A 146 4.21 -1.37 -9.10
N LEU A 147 4.81 -1.84 -8.01
CA LEU A 147 6.15 -2.44 -8.03
C LEU A 147 6.21 -3.63 -8.99
N HIS A 148 5.25 -4.55 -8.86
CA HIS A 148 5.16 -5.73 -9.72
C HIS A 148 4.87 -5.37 -11.17
N GLY A 149 3.95 -4.44 -11.42
CA GLY A 149 3.62 -3.99 -12.76
C GLY A 149 4.84 -3.41 -13.48
N LEU A 150 5.66 -2.63 -12.78
CA LEU A 150 6.92 -2.10 -13.33
C LEU A 150 7.92 -3.23 -13.60
N VAL A 151 8.18 -4.09 -12.61
CA VAL A 151 9.17 -5.18 -12.72
C VAL A 151 8.83 -6.16 -13.84
N ILE A 152 7.54 -6.40 -14.10
CA ILE A 152 7.08 -7.30 -15.16
C ILE A 152 7.14 -6.62 -16.54
N SER A 153 6.77 -5.35 -16.62
CA SER A 153 6.56 -4.66 -17.91
C SER A 153 7.83 -3.99 -18.44
N ASN A 154 8.79 -3.69 -17.58
CA ASN A 154 10.01 -2.97 -17.95
C ASN A 154 11.23 -3.88 -18.04
N SER A 155 12.09 -3.56 -19.01
CA SER A 155 13.35 -4.23 -19.27
C SER A 155 14.47 -3.19 -19.41
N PRO A 156 15.75 -3.57 -19.22
CA PRO A 156 16.84 -2.61 -19.24
C PRO A 156 17.06 -2.06 -20.65
N VAL A 157 17.27 -0.76 -20.74
CA VAL A 157 17.46 -0.07 -22.03
C VAL A 157 18.71 -0.60 -22.71
N THR A 158 18.54 -1.10 -23.93
CA THR A 158 19.61 -1.72 -24.72
C THR A 158 20.38 -0.68 -25.53
N ALA A 159 21.62 -1.01 -25.91
CA ALA A 159 22.41 -0.15 -26.79
C ALA A 159 21.76 0.02 -28.18
N LEU A 160 20.99 -0.98 -28.63
CA LEU A 160 20.27 -0.93 -29.90
C LEU A 160 19.11 0.06 -29.84
N GLU A 161 18.30 0.04 -28.77
CA GLU A 161 17.20 0.99 -28.56
C GLU A 161 17.70 2.44 -28.54
N VAL A 162 18.83 2.67 -27.87
CA VAL A 162 19.47 3.98 -27.83
C VAL A 162 19.88 4.45 -29.23
N ARG A 163 20.47 3.57 -30.05
CA ARG A 163 20.88 3.89 -31.42
C ARG A 163 19.70 4.08 -32.38
N SER A 164 18.59 3.40 -32.14
CA SER A 164 17.36 3.54 -32.93
C SER A 164 16.53 4.76 -32.55
N SER A 165 16.81 5.41 -31.42
CA SER A 165 16.08 6.61 -31.00
C SER A 165 16.31 7.76 -31.97
N GLU A 166 15.25 8.48 -32.33
CA GLU A 166 15.33 9.69 -33.17
C GLU A 166 16.23 10.76 -32.54
N LEU A 167 16.30 10.78 -31.21
CA LEU A 167 17.12 11.71 -30.43
C LEU A 167 18.61 11.34 -30.46
N TYR A 168 18.99 10.16 -30.93
CA TYR A 168 20.39 9.70 -30.94
C TYR A 168 21.35 10.71 -31.58
N LYS A 169 20.90 11.38 -32.66
CA LYS A 169 21.70 12.38 -33.39
C LYS A 169 21.98 13.66 -32.58
N ASN A 170 21.23 13.91 -31.52
CA ASN A 170 21.34 15.11 -30.70
C ASN A 170 22.31 14.94 -29.51
N TYR A 171 22.87 13.74 -29.32
CA TYR A 171 23.76 13.43 -28.21
C TYR A 171 25.15 13.04 -28.70
N GLN A 172 26.19 13.55 -28.04
CA GLN A 172 27.55 13.08 -28.28
C GLN A 172 27.78 11.69 -27.66
N SER A 173 28.83 10.98 -28.10
CA SER A 173 29.09 9.61 -27.65
C SER A 173 29.33 9.48 -26.13
N ASN A 174 29.93 10.49 -25.49
CA ASN A 174 30.14 10.58 -24.04
C ASN A 174 28.85 10.93 -23.27
N GLU A 175 27.87 11.53 -23.93
CA GLU A 175 26.59 11.97 -23.35
C GLU A 175 25.48 10.93 -23.47
N LEU A 176 25.78 9.78 -24.10
CA LEU A 176 24.78 8.77 -24.43
C LEU A 176 24.10 8.15 -23.19
N HIS A 177 24.73 8.27 -22.02
CA HIS A 177 24.14 7.87 -20.75
C HIS A 177 22.91 8.72 -20.35
N TYR A 178 22.88 10.01 -20.72
CA TYR A 178 21.72 10.87 -20.51
C TYR A 178 20.52 10.43 -21.37
N LEU A 179 20.77 10.13 -22.66
CA LEU A 179 19.73 9.60 -23.55
C LEU A 179 19.20 8.25 -23.04
N LYS A 180 20.08 7.37 -22.58
CA LYS A 180 19.68 6.09 -21.97
C LYS A 180 18.77 6.30 -20.74
N GLN A 181 19.12 7.23 -19.87
CA GLN A 181 18.30 7.57 -18.69
C GLN A 181 16.95 8.17 -19.09
N GLN A 182 16.91 9.01 -20.13
CA GLN A 182 15.66 9.57 -20.64
C GLN A 182 14.72 8.47 -21.16
N ILE A 183 15.22 7.56 -22.00
CA ILE A 183 14.43 6.42 -22.51
C ILE A 183 13.92 5.55 -21.35
N ALA A 184 14.78 5.28 -20.36
CA ALA A 184 14.39 4.53 -19.16
C ALA A 184 13.24 5.23 -18.43
N ASN A 185 13.37 6.53 -18.14
CA ASN A 185 12.34 7.32 -17.45
C ASN A 185 11.02 7.34 -18.21
N ASP A 186 11.06 7.48 -19.54
CA ASP A 186 9.87 7.48 -20.39
C ASP A 186 9.15 6.13 -20.32
N SER A 187 9.89 5.02 -20.40
CA SER A 187 9.33 3.66 -20.29
C SER A 187 8.66 3.40 -18.93
N ILE A 188 9.31 3.86 -17.85
CA ILE A 188 8.77 3.77 -16.48
C ILE A 188 7.50 4.62 -16.37
N TYR A 189 7.54 5.86 -16.87
CA TYR A 189 6.41 6.78 -16.80
C TYR A 189 5.18 6.23 -17.54
N GLN A 190 5.37 5.70 -18.75
CA GLN A 190 4.30 5.08 -19.53
C GLN A 190 3.66 3.91 -18.77
N THR A 191 4.49 3.05 -18.19
CA THR A 191 4.05 1.88 -17.42
C THR A 191 3.31 2.30 -16.14
N ARG A 192 3.86 3.26 -15.38
CA ARG A 192 3.18 3.84 -14.20
C ARG A 192 1.81 4.38 -14.56
N ASN A 193 1.71 5.13 -15.66
CA ASN A 193 0.46 5.72 -16.11
C ASN A 193 -0.57 4.64 -16.46
N GLN A 194 -0.15 3.58 -17.15
CA GLN A 194 -1.02 2.44 -17.46
C GLN A 194 -1.53 1.75 -16.18
N ILE A 195 -0.66 1.52 -15.19
CA ILE A 195 -1.05 0.91 -13.92
C ILE A 195 -2.02 1.81 -13.14
N ILE A 196 -1.78 3.13 -13.09
CA ILE A 196 -2.64 4.09 -12.39
C ILE A 196 -4.02 4.18 -13.04
N LYS A 197 -4.06 4.16 -14.37
CA LYS A 197 -5.30 4.26 -15.15
C LYS A 197 -6.12 2.98 -15.08
N THR A 198 -5.49 1.81 -15.25
CA THR A 198 -6.21 0.54 -15.41
C THR A 198 -6.05 -0.38 -14.20
N GLY A 199 -4.84 -0.54 -13.68
CA GLY A 199 -4.56 -1.46 -12.57
C GLY A 199 -5.20 -1.02 -11.24
N TYR A 200 -5.08 0.25 -10.88
CA TYR A 200 -5.59 0.76 -9.59
C TYR A 200 -7.11 0.61 -9.45
N PRO A 201 -7.95 0.98 -10.45
CA PRO A 201 -9.39 0.74 -10.35
C PRO A 201 -9.77 -0.74 -10.17
N ILE A 202 -9.11 -1.65 -10.88
CA ILE A 202 -9.35 -3.09 -10.75
C ILE A 202 -9.03 -3.55 -9.33
N LEU A 203 -7.86 -3.17 -8.80
CA LEU A 203 -7.46 -3.51 -7.44
C LEU A 203 -8.42 -2.94 -6.39
N TRP A 204 -8.76 -1.65 -6.51
CA TRP A 204 -9.66 -1.00 -5.55
C TRP A 204 -11.07 -1.60 -5.59
N GLY A 205 -11.56 -2.01 -6.77
CA GLY A 205 -12.81 -2.76 -6.91
C GLY A 205 -12.78 -4.11 -6.20
N ILE A 206 -11.70 -4.89 -6.37
CA ILE A 206 -11.50 -6.17 -5.67
C ILE A 206 -11.45 -5.95 -4.15
N LEU A 207 -10.66 -4.98 -3.69
CA LEU A 207 -10.55 -4.65 -2.26
C LEU A 207 -11.89 -4.19 -1.67
N ALA A 208 -12.65 -3.37 -2.40
CA ALA A 208 -13.98 -2.94 -1.99
C ALA A 208 -14.91 -4.15 -1.83
N PHE A 209 -14.89 -5.10 -2.76
CA PHE A 209 -15.69 -6.31 -2.66
C PHE A 209 -15.28 -7.19 -1.47
N VAL A 210 -13.98 -7.37 -1.24
CA VAL A 210 -13.45 -8.11 -0.08
C VAL A 210 -13.87 -7.44 1.23
N PHE A 211 -13.73 -6.12 1.35
CA PHE A 211 -14.18 -5.37 2.52
C PHE A 211 -15.69 -5.46 2.72
N LEU A 212 -16.48 -5.44 1.65
CA LEU A 212 -17.93 -5.57 1.74
C LEU A 212 -18.34 -6.95 2.26
N ILE A 213 -17.76 -8.02 1.71
CA ILE A 213 -18.01 -9.41 2.16
C ILE A 213 -17.65 -9.56 3.63
N ILE A 214 -16.44 -9.13 4.04
CA ILE A 214 -16.00 -9.23 5.43
C ILE A 214 -16.90 -8.38 6.34
N GLY A 215 -17.28 -7.18 5.89
CA GLY A 215 -18.13 -6.25 6.62
C GLY A 215 -19.54 -6.81 6.85
N ILE A 216 -20.11 -7.53 5.89
CA ILE A 216 -21.40 -8.22 6.02
C ILE A 216 -21.26 -9.43 6.94
N ARG A 217 -20.30 -10.33 6.67
CA ARG A 217 -20.10 -11.57 7.46
C ARG A 217 -19.83 -11.30 8.94
N LYS A 218 -19.00 -10.28 9.24
CA LYS A 218 -18.66 -9.89 10.61
C LYS A 218 -19.57 -8.80 11.21
N ARG A 219 -20.63 -8.39 10.49
CA ARG A 219 -21.56 -7.30 10.89
C ARG A 219 -20.86 -5.96 11.25
N ILE A 220 -19.72 -5.66 10.64
CA ILE A 220 -18.94 -4.44 10.92
C ILE A 220 -19.45 -3.30 10.03
N LYS A 221 -20.29 -2.41 10.58
CA LYS A 221 -20.86 -1.25 9.85
C LYS A 221 -19.80 -0.38 9.16
N ASN A 222 -18.73 -0.01 9.85
CA ASN A 222 -17.72 0.88 9.28
C ASN A 222 -16.98 0.27 8.08
N LEU A 223 -16.72 -1.05 8.10
CA LEU A 223 -16.05 -1.72 6.99
C LEU A 223 -16.92 -1.76 5.73
N ARG A 224 -18.26 -1.88 5.89
CA ARG A 224 -19.22 -1.74 4.79
C ARG A 224 -19.22 -0.33 4.20
N ILE A 225 -19.16 0.70 5.05
CA ILE A 225 -19.09 2.10 4.59
C ILE A 225 -17.80 2.33 3.81
N ILE A 226 -16.65 1.89 4.34
CA ILE A 226 -15.35 1.99 3.66
C ILE A 226 -15.39 1.30 2.30
N ALA A 227 -15.94 0.08 2.23
CA ALA A 227 -16.09 -0.66 0.99
C ALA A 227 -16.90 0.10 -0.06
N LEU A 228 -18.06 0.63 0.33
CA LEU A 228 -18.93 1.40 -0.56
C LEU A 228 -18.31 2.73 -0.98
N SER A 229 -17.62 3.42 -0.06
CA SER A 229 -16.86 4.63 -0.37
C SER A 229 -15.74 4.34 -1.36
N LEU A 230 -14.98 3.26 -1.18
CA LEU A 230 -13.90 2.85 -2.08
C LEU A 230 -14.45 2.49 -3.47
N LEU A 231 -15.57 1.77 -3.53
CA LEU A 231 -16.25 1.47 -4.80
C LEU A 231 -16.74 2.75 -5.50
N GLY A 232 -17.35 3.66 -4.75
CA GLY A 232 -17.79 4.96 -5.26
C GLY A 232 -16.64 5.79 -5.82
N ILE A 233 -15.51 5.86 -5.12
CA ILE A 233 -14.28 6.52 -5.60
C ILE A 233 -13.75 5.84 -6.86
N THR A 234 -13.78 4.51 -6.92
CA THR A 234 -13.31 3.74 -8.08
C THR A 234 -14.14 4.04 -9.32
N ILE A 235 -15.47 4.02 -9.20
CA ILE A 235 -16.37 4.34 -10.32
C ILE A 235 -16.24 5.80 -10.71
N LEU A 236 -16.18 6.72 -9.75
CA LEU A 236 -15.95 8.14 -10.02
C LEU A 236 -14.64 8.36 -10.78
N LYS A 237 -13.56 7.66 -10.39
CA LYS A 237 -12.29 7.70 -11.09
C LYS A 237 -12.46 7.21 -12.53
N LEU A 238 -12.98 6.01 -12.74
CA LEU A 238 -13.19 5.46 -14.09
C LEU A 238 -14.02 6.42 -14.96
N PHE A 239 -15.09 6.97 -14.40
CA PHE A 239 -15.92 7.96 -15.07
C PHE A 239 -15.11 9.20 -15.49
N LEU A 240 -14.36 9.82 -14.59
CA LEU A 240 -13.58 11.04 -14.88
C LEU A 240 -12.46 10.81 -15.90
N PHE A 241 -11.82 9.64 -15.88
CA PHE A 241 -10.72 9.33 -16.78
C PHE A 241 -11.22 8.85 -18.16
N ASP A 242 -12.28 8.03 -18.22
CA ASP A 242 -12.79 7.48 -19.48
C ASP A 242 -13.69 8.48 -20.23
N ILE A 243 -14.36 9.42 -19.53
CA ILE A 243 -15.20 10.42 -20.19
C ILE A 243 -14.42 11.40 -21.07
N SER A 244 -13.14 11.62 -20.77
CA SER A 244 -12.27 12.54 -21.52
C SER A 244 -12.09 12.10 -22.97
N ASN A 245 -12.10 10.79 -23.23
CA ASN A 245 -11.97 10.20 -24.56
C ASN A 245 -13.31 9.65 -25.10
N ALA A 246 -14.40 9.81 -24.37
CA ALA A 246 -15.72 9.32 -24.76
C ALA A 246 -16.38 10.26 -25.78
N SER A 247 -17.17 9.69 -26.69
CA SER A 247 -18.04 10.47 -27.60
C SER A 247 -19.04 11.32 -26.81
N GLU A 248 -19.57 12.39 -27.39
CA GLU A 248 -20.54 13.28 -26.71
C GLU A 248 -21.73 12.52 -26.12
N THR A 249 -22.23 11.50 -26.82
CA THR A 249 -23.27 10.58 -26.31
C THR A 249 -22.77 9.74 -25.12
N GLY A 250 -21.54 9.23 -25.18
CA GLY A 250 -20.90 8.51 -24.08
C GLY A 250 -20.78 9.37 -22.83
N LYS A 251 -20.47 10.66 -22.97
CA LYS A 251 -20.43 11.62 -21.86
C LYS A 251 -21.79 11.73 -21.17
N ILE A 252 -22.88 11.90 -21.93
CA ILE A 252 -24.25 12.00 -21.39
C ILE A 252 -24.64 10.75 -20.59
N ILE A 253 -24.47 9.56 -21.19
CA ILE A 253 -24.81 8.29 -20.53
C ILE A 253 -24.03 8.14 -19.23
N ALA A 254 -22.76 8.49 -19.27
CA ALA A 254 -21.88 8.33 -18.14
C ALA A 254 -22.28 9.32 -17.00
N PHE A 255 -22.71 10.56 -17.30
CA PHE A 255 -23.25 11.49 -16.29
C PHE A 255 -24.53 10.96 -15.61
N ILE A 256 -25.40 10.28 -16.36
CA ILE A 256 -26.59 9.63 -15.81
C ILE A 256 -26.19 8.50 -14.84
N LEU A 257 -25.24 7.65 -15.22
CA LEU A 257 -24.71 6.58 -14.36
C LEU A 257 -24.09 7.14 -13.08
N LEU A 258 -23.37 8.26 -13.18
CA LEU A 258 -22.82 8.95 -12.01
C LEU A 258 -23.93 9.47 -11.08
N GLY A 259 -25.00 10.04 -11.63
CA GLY A 259 -26.18 10.46 -10.87
C GLY A 259 -26.81 9.29 -10.11
N ILE A 260 -27.00 8.15 -10.78
CA ILE A 260 -27.52 6.92 -10.16
C ILE A 260 -26.59 6.43 -9.05
N LEU A 261 -25.27 6.49 -9.24
CA LEU A 261 -24.30 6.12 -8.21
C LEU A 261 -24.44 6.99 -6.95
N ILE A 262 -24.55 8.31 -7.11
CA ILE A 262 -24.74 9.24 -5.99
C ILE A 262 -26.04 8.91 -5.25
N LEU A 263 -27.11 8.58 -5.98
CA LEU A 263 -28.38 8.14 -5.38
C LEU A 263 -28.22 6.85 -4.59
N ILE A 264 -27.51 5.85 -5.11
CA ILE A 264 -27.23 4.59 -4.39
C ILE A 264 -26.44 4.88 -3.11
N ILE A 265 -25.37 5.69 -3.18
CA ILE A 265 -24.58 6.06 -2.01
C ILE A 265 -25.45 6.78 -0.97
N SER A 266 -26.29 7.73 -1.40
CA SER A 266 -27.22 8.47 -0.54
C SER A 266 -28.24 7.54 0.12
N PHE A 267 -28.88 6.67 -0.66
CA PHE A 267 -29.84 5.70 -0.16
C PHE A 267 -29.21 4.75 0.86
N VAL A 268 -28.02 4.23 0.57
CA VAL A 268 -27.31 3.34 1.48
C VAL A 268 -26.91 4.10 2.75
N TYR A 269 -26.44 5.34 2.66
CA TYR A 269 -26.15 6.16 3.83
C TYR A 269 -27.39 6.36 4.72
N GLN A 270 -28.55 6.65 4.12
CA GLN A 270 -29.81 6.79 4.84
C GLN A 270 -30.22 5.49 5.54
N LYS A 271 -30.22 4.36 4.82
CA LYS A 271 -30.51 3.04 5.42
C LYS A 271 -29.53 2.68 6.54
N ILE A 272 -28.25 3.00 6.37
CA ILE A 272 -27.23 2.80 7.38
C ILE A 272 -27.45 3.71 8.61
N LYS A 273 -27.96 4.94 8.44
CA LYS A 273 -28.29 5.86 9.54
C LYS A 273 -29.48 5.33 10.33
N VAL A 274 -30.54 4.88 9.66
CA VAL A 274 -31.73 4.26 10.28
C VAL A 274 -31.32 3.06 11.13
N LEU A 275 -30.52 2.15 10.58
CA LEU A 275 -30.02 0.98 11.31
C LEU A 275 -29.14 1.31 12.53
N VAL A 276 -28.64 2.55 12.68
CA VAL A 276 -27.87 2.97 13.86
C VAL A 276 -28.67 3.80 14.85
N GLN A 277 -29.81 4.35 14.46
CA GLN A 277 -30.74 4.92 15.43
C GLN A 277 -31.47 3.85 16.23
N ASP A 278 -31.74 2.67 15.65
CA ASP A 278 -32.37 1.56 16.38
C ASP A 278 -31.45 0.91 17.44
N ASP A 279 -30.13 0.89 17.24
CA ASP A 279 -29.17 0.37 18.22
C ASP A 279 -28.99 1.28 19.46
N ASN A 280 -29.46 2.53 19.41
CA ASN A 280 -29.31 3.53 20.48
C ASN A 280 -30.61 3.83 21.23
N LYS A 281 -31.72 3.12 20.96
CA LYS A 281 -32.94 3.26 21.75
C LYS A 281 -32.73 2.60 23.12
N PRO A 282 -32.98 3.29 24.25
CA PRO A 282 -33.09 2.63 25.54
C PRO A 282 -34.19 1.57 25.43
N LEU A 283 -33.94 0.39 26.00
CA LEU A 283 -34.98 -0.63 26.17
C LEU A 283 -36.12 0.03 26.96
N GLU A 284 -37.26 0.28 26.32
CA GLU A 284 -38.49 0.61 27.02
C GLU A 284 -38.84 -0.61 27.88
N THR A 285 -38.58 -0.50 29.18
CA THR A 285 -39.17 -1.40 30.18
C THR A 285 -40.66 -1.12 30.20
N ASN A 286 -41.40 -1.90 29.43
CA ASN A 286 -42.84 -2.03 29.64
C ASN A 286 -43.05 -2.81 30.94
N GLU A 287 -43.07 -2.09 32.06
CA GLU A 287 -43.76 -2.54 33.26
C GLU A 287 -45.27 -2.43 32.97
N THR A 288 -45.90 -3.56 32.69
CA THR A 288 -47.36 -3.67 32.69
C THR A 288 -47.84 -3.90 34.11
N GLU A 289 -48.56 -2.92 34.65
CA GLU A 289 -49.58 -3.10 35.70
C GLU A 289 -50.75 -3.97 35.20
#